data_AF-R1BUN0-F1
#
_entry.id   AF-R1BUN0-F1
#
_cell.length_a   1.000
_cell.length_b   1.000
_cell.length_c   1.000
_cell.angle_alpha   90.00
_cell.angle_beta   90.00
_cell.angle_gamma   90.00
#
_symmetry.space_group_name_H-M   'P 1'
#
loop_
_entity.id
_entity.type
_entity.pdbx_description
1 polymer ?
#
loop_
_entity_poly.entity_id
_entity_poly.type
_entity_poly.pdbx_seq_one_letter_code
_entity_poly.pdbx_strand_id
1 'polypeptide(L)'
;MVVILATLVFAQSRYVEWGPPRGYKPEGCCATRRDSYGIYEEKWETTEFECRRQCEHTLKCQAYEHSSVTIRALAYTPISRCELHLEPIDKVVPSMNPSVCYIKLSSAPPPAARPIPSPSPAPPPPARLAPRPGPPAPPPPVPPALAALRAYPDRLAAAKMDAWMAEAVVAKAEIALAAAPVGDPAAVKLATEMVAAAETAEAAAAQAAMDLEGQAMALAVAAREEAASASAPTLLQLNLPTSIVLTHPGAI
;
A
#
# COMPACT_ATOMS: atom_id res chain seq x y z
N MET A 1 0.05 -32.69 46.74
CA MET A 1 -0.91 -31.97 45.89
C MET A 1 -0.30 -30.62 45.53
N VAL A 2 0.16 -30.46 44.29
CA VAL A 2 0.71 -29.19 43.80
C VAL A 2 -0.38 -28.54 42.97
N VAL A 3 -0.96 -27.45 43.48
CA VAL A 3 -1.95 -26.65 42.77
C VAL A 3 -1.18 -25.70 41.84
N ILE A 4 -1.09 -26.05 40.56
CA ILE A 4 -0.57 -25.16 39.53
C ILE A 4 -1.69 -24.16 39.21
N LEU A 5 -1.56 -22.94 39.73
CA LEU A 5 -2.34 -21.78 39.34
C LEU A 5 -2.02 -21.44 37.88
N ALA A 6 -2.92 -21.83 36.97
CA ALA A 6 -2.94 -21.35 35.60
C ALA A 6 -3.35 -19.87 35.59
N THR A 7 -2.39 -18.96 35.58
CA THR A 7 -2.63 -17.56 35.24
C THR A 7 -2.95 -17.46 33.75
N LEU A 8 -4.24 -17.55 33.41
CA LEU A 8 -4.78 -17.09 32.13
C LEU A 8 -4.49 -15.59 32.00
N VAL A 9 -3.43 -15.26 31.25
CA VAL A 9 -3.23 -13.92 30.71
C VAL A 9 -4.27 -13.75 29.61
N PHE A 10 -5.46 -13.29 29.99
CA PHE A 10 -6.40 -12.71 29.04
C PHE A 10 -5.74 -11.44 28.49
N ALA A 11 -5.09 -11.56 27.33
CA ALA A 11 -4.76 -10.40 26.52
C ALA A 11 -6.08 -9.68 26.25
N GLN A 12 -6.33 -8.58 26.96
CA GLN A 12 -7.45 -7.70 26.69
C GLN A 12 -7.22 -7.14 25.28
N SER A 13 -7.87 -7.74 24.27
CA SER A 13 -8.02 -7.09 22.98
C SER A 13 -8.80 -5.81 23.24
N ARG A 14 -8.10 -4.68 23.29
CA ARG A 14 -8.74 -3.38 23.40
C ARG A 14 -9.51 -3.16 22.11
N TYR A 15 -10.80 -3.48 22.13
CA TYR A 15 -11.70 -3.10 21.07
C TYR A 15 -11.67 -1.58 20.98
N VAL A 16 -11.18 -1.06 19.85
CA VAL A 16 -11.26 0.37 19.57
C VAL A 16 -12.68 0.68 19.13
N GLU A 17 -13.33 1.57 19.87
CA GLU A 17 -14.62 2.12 19.49
C GLU A 17 -14.40 3.22 18.45
N TRP A 18 -15.27 3.27 17.45
CA TRP A 18 -15.18 4.22 16.34
C TRP A 18 -16.49 4.97 16.23
N GLY A 19 -16.39 6.26 15.93
CA GLY A 19 -17.56 7.08 15.69
C GLY A 19 -17.20 8.31 14.89
N PRO A 20 -18.22 9.03 14.40
CA PRO A 20 -17.99 10.28 13.69
C PRO A 20 -17.38 11.32 14.65
N PRO A 21 -16.59 12.28 14.14
CA PRO A 21 -16.13 13.40 14.94
C PRO A 21 -17.30 14.10 15.63
N ARG A 22 -17.26 14.27 16.95
CA ARG A 22 -18.13 15.16 17.77
C ARG A 22 -19.63 15.21 17.40
N GLY A 23 -20.28 14.06 17.17
CA GLY A 23 -21.72 14.02 16.88
C GLY A 23 -22.12 14.48 15.47
N TYR A 24 -21.15 14.64 14.58
CA TYR A 24 -21.40 14.78 13.15
C TYR A 24 -21.89 13.46 12.57
N LYS A 25 -22.33 13.48 11.31
CA LYS A 25 -22.46 12.24 10.53
C LYS A 25 -21.09 11.85 9.96
N PRO A 26 -20.83 10.57 9.69
CA PRO A 26 -19.54 10.14 9.18
C PRO A 26 -19.30 10.57 7.72
N GLU A 27 -20.33 10.91 6.94
CA GLU A 27 -20.15 11.19 5.51
C GLU A 27 -19.45 12.53 5.23
N GLY A 28 -18.36 12.47 4.47
CA GLY A 28 -17.51 13.59 4.09
C GLY A 28 -16.04 13.38 4.48
N CYS A 29 -15.23 14.42 4.25
CA CYS A 29 -13.81 14.40 4.56
C CYS A 29 -13.53 14.78 6.02
N CYS A 30 -12.53 14.15 6.61
CA CYS A 30 -11.98 14.51 7.91
C CYS A 30 -11.35 15.90 7.87
N ALA A 31 -11.69 16.72 8.87
CA ALA A 31 -11.08 18.04 9.05
C ALA A 31 -10.73 18.33 10.51
N THR A 32 -9.59 18.96 10.68
CA THR A 32 -9.13 19.52 11.97
C THR A 32 -10.01 20.70 12.38
N ARG A 33 -9.87 21.16 13.64
CA ARG A 33 -10.54 22.39 14.10
C ARG A 33 -10.27 23.61 13.23
N ARG A 34 -9.12 23.67 12.56
CA ARG A 34 -8.65 24.81 11.76
C ARG A 34 -9.05 24.74 10.28
N ASP A 35 -10.00 23.89 9.91
CA ASP A 35 -10.44 23.71 8.51
C ASP A 35 -9.32 23.20 7.58
N SER A 36 -8.37 22.45 8.12
CA SER A 36 -7.34 21.74 7.35
C SER A 36 -7.59 20.23 7.38
N TYR A 37 -7.24 19.52 6.31
CA TYR A 37 -7.20 18.04 6.24
C TYR A 37 -6.21 17.41 7.22
N GLY A 38 -5.24 18.21 7.66
CA GLY A 38 -4.28 17.82 8.65
C GLY A 38 -3.15 16.92 8.14
N ILE A 39 -2.48 16.25 9.08
CA ILE A 39 -1.36 15.34 8.79
C ILE A 39 -1.89 13.91 8.72
N TYR A 40 -1.71 13.24 7.59
CA TYR A 40 -2.15 11.88 7.37
C TYR A 40 -1.14 11.07 6.53
N GLU A 41 -1.21 9.75 6.68
CA GLU A 41 -0.61 8.80 5.74
C GLU A 41 -1.68 8.34 4.75
N GLU A 42 -1.41 8.39 3.46
CA GLU A 42 -2.36 7.98 2.42
C GLU A 42 -2.02 6.59 1.87
N LYS A 43 -3.05 5.78 1.63
CA LYS A 43 -2.96 4.44 1.04
C LYS A 43 -4.07 4.24 0.02
N TRP A 44 -3.75 3.55 -1.06
CA TRP A 44 -4.66 3.33 -2.18
C TRP A 44 -5.07 1.85 -2.27
N GLU A 45 -6.17 1.58 -2.95
CA GLU A 45 -6.76 0.25 -3.14
C GLU A 45 -7.00 -0.52 -1.81
N THR A 46 -7.19 0.24 -0.72
CA THR A 46 -7.47 -0.30 0.60
C THR A 46 -8.97 -0.27 0.85
N THR A 47 -9.56 -1.36 1.34
CA THR A 47 -10.98 -1.38 1.71
C THR A 47 -11.22 -0.54 2.98
N GLU A 48 -12.45 -0.07 3.22
CA GLU A 48 -12.76 0.67 4.45
C GLU A 48 -12.41 -0.14 5.71
N PHE A 49 -12.75 -1.45 5.70
CA PHE A 49 -12.43 -2.37 6.78
C PHE A 49 -10.93 -2.45 7.05
N GLU A 50 -10.11 -2.56 6.01
CA GLU A 50 -8.65 -2.59 6.15
C GLU A 50 -8.09 -1.24 6.59
N CYS A 51 -8.65 -0.13 6.10
CA CYS A 51 -8.27 1.22 6.50
C CYS A 51 -8.45 1.40 8.01
N ARG A 52 -9.64 1.04 8.51
CA ARG A 52 -9.96 1.04 9.93
C ARG A 52 -9.00 0.15 10.74
N ARG A 53 -8.80 -1.09 10.29
CA ARG A 53 -7.90 -2.06 10.96
C ARG A 53 -6.46 -1.54 11.03
N GLN A 54 -5.98 -0.92 9.96
CA GLN A 54 -4.63 -0.34 9.94
C GLN A 54 -4.52 0.85 10.90
N CYS A 55 -5.52 1.74 10.93
CA CYS A 55 -5.53 2.81 11.91
C CYS A 55 -5.56 2.27 13.35
N GLU A 56 -6.34 1.23 13.62
CA GLU A 56 -6.38 0.54 14.92
C GLU A 56 -4.98 0.06 15.38
N HIS A 57 -4.22 -0.57 14.49
CA HIS A 57 -2.87 -1.05 14.79
C HIS A 57 -1.80 0.05 14.82
N THR A 58 -2.04 1.21 14.21
CA THR A 58 -1.12 2.35 14.25
C THR A 58 -1.37 3.20 15.49
N LEU A 59 -0.44 3.14 16.45
CA LEU A 59 -0.56 3.85 17.75
C LEU A 59 -0.78 5.36 17.59
N LYS A 60 -0.16 5.99 16.58
CA LYS A 60 -0.28 7.42 16.31
C LYS A 60 -1.54 7.80 15.53
N CYS A 61 -2.22 6.83 14.93
CA CYS A 61 -3.41 7.11 14.13
C CYS A 61 -4.57 7.44 15.06
N GLN A 62 -5.22 8.58 14.84
CA GLN A 62 -6.32 9.10 15.66
C GLN A 62 -7.67 9.00 14.94
N ALA A 63 -7.65 9.03 13.61
CA ALA A 63 -8.82 8.93 12.75
C ALA A 63 -8.45 8.25 11.43
N TYR A 64 -9.44 7.70 10.74
CA TYR A 64 -9.30 7.33 9.34
C TYR A 64 -10.36 8.02 8.48
N GLU A 65 -9.97 8.38 7.26
CA GLU A 65 -10.88 8.71 6.17
C GLU A 65 -10.82 7.60 5.14
N HIS A 66 -11.97 7.15 4.64
CA HIS A 66 -12.02 6.27 3.47
C HIS A 66 -12.87 6.92 2.40
N SER A 67 -12.37 6.94 1.17
CA SER A 67 -13.02 7.60 0.04
C SER A 67 -12.92 6.75 -1.24
N SER A 68 -13.82 7.00 -2.17
CA SER A 68 -13.80 6.43 -3.52
C SER A 68 -13.56 7.54 -4.54
N VAL A 69 -12.44 7.46 -5.26
CA VAL A 69 -12.04 8.45 -6.26
C VAL A 69 -12.19 7.81 -7.64
N THR A 70 -12.83 8.51 -8.58
CA THR A 70 -12.87 8.06 -9.99
C THR A 70 -11.80 8.80 -10.78
N ILE A 71 -11.00 8.06 -11.54
CA ILE A 71 -9.97 8.62 -12.42
C ILE A 71 -10.47 8.57 -13.85
N ARG A 72 -10.50 9.70 -14.54
CA ARG A 72 -10.97 9.79 -15.94
C ARG A 72 -10.12 8.90 -16.84
N ALA A 73 -8.80 8.96 -16.68
CA ALA A 73 -7.83 8.19 -17.45
C ALA A 73 -8.03 6.66 -17.33
N LEU A 74 -8.63 6.19 -16.23
CA LEU A 74 -8.93 4.78 -15.97
C LEU A 74 -10.41 4.44 -16.17
N ALA A 75 -11.03 5.08 -17.16
CA ALA A 75 -12.43 4.86 -17.54
C ALA A 75 -13.43 5.04 -16.38
N TYR A 76 -13.14 5.96 -15.45
CA TYR A 76 -13.95 6.22 -14.25
C TYR A 76 -14.10 5.04 -13.30
N THR A 77 -13.15 4.09 -13.32
CA THR A 77 -13.13 3.01 -12.35
C THR A 77 -12.93 3.61 -10.94
N PRO A 78 -13.83 3.33 -9.98
CA PRO A 78 -13.67 3.82 -8.61
C PRO A 78 -12.48 3.14 -7.95
N ILE A 79 -11.58 3.94 -7.39
CA ILE A 79 -10.41 3.50 -6.65
C ILE A 79 -10.55 3.96 -5.21
N SER A 80 -10.40 3.01 -4.28
CA SER A 80 -10.48 3.33 -2.88
C SER A 80 -9.20 4.02 -2.39
N ARG A 81 -9.39 5.02 -1.54
CA ARG A 81 -8.32 5.81 -0.92
C ARG A 81 -8.57 5.87 0.58
N CYS A 82 -7.54 5.59 1.35
CA CYS A 82 -7.53 5.53 2.80
C CYS A 82 -6.54 6.57 3.33
N GLU A 83 -6.99 7.48 4.18
CA GLU A 83 -6.14 8.41 4.92
C GLU A 83 -6.11 8.02 6.39
N LEU A 84 -4.91 7.88 6.96
CA LEU A 84 -4.67 7.58 8.36
C LEU A 84 -4.18 8.86 9.06
N HIS A 85 -5.07 9.59 9.73
CA HIS A 85 -4.73 10.87 10.34
C HIS A 85 -3.92 10.68 11.63
N LEU A 86 -2.81 11.40 11.71
CA LEU A 86 -1.87 11.37 12.84
C LEU A 86 -2.16 12.46 13.88
N GLU A 87 -3.04 13.40 13.54
CA GLU A 87 -3.45 14.50 14.40
C GLU A 87 -4.96 14.49 14.68
N PRO A 88 -5.43 15.25 15.69
CA PRO A 88 -6.84 15.24 16.07
C PRO A 88 -7.76 15.78 14.96
N ILE A 89 -8.77 15.00 14.61
CA ILE A 89 -9.87 15.39 13.72
C ILE A 89 -11.07 15.81 14.57
N ASP A 90 -11.63 16.99 14.29
CA ASP A 90 -12.69 17.59 15.10
C ASP A 90 -14.05 17.61 14.38
N LYS A 91 -14.06 17.55 13.05
CA LYS A 91 -15.28 17.68 12.23
C LYS A 91 -15.17 16.95 10.90
N VAL A 92 -16.31 16.87 10.23
CA VAL A 92 -16.44 16.35 8.87
C VAL A 92 -16.88 17.50 7.95
N VAL A 93 -16.27 17.60 6.77
CA VAL A 93 -16.62 18.60 5.74
C VAL A 93 -17.22 17.90 4.51
N PRO A 94 -18.17 18.54 3.80
CA PRO A 94 -18.73 17.97 2.58
C PRO A 94 -17.63 17.64 1.55
N SER A 95 -17.77 16.49 0.91
CA SER A 95 -16.88 16.03 -0.15
C SER A 95 -17.63 15.84 -1.45
N MET A 96 -16.96 16.09 -2.57
CA MET A 96 -17.47 15.78 -3.91
C MET A 96 -17.45 14.27 -4.19
N ASN A 97 -16.61 13.52 -3.47
CA ASN A 97 -16.47 12.08 -3.59
C ASN A 97 -17.12 11.38 -2.40
N PRO A 98 -17.72 10.18 -2.60
CA PRO A 98 -18.17 9.35 -1.49
C PRO A 98 -17.00 9.11 -0.52
N SER A 99 -17.13 9.65 0.69
CA SER A 99 -16.12 9.60 1.73
C SER A 99 -16.76 9.42 3.09
N VAL A 100 -16.06 8.75 3.99
CA VAL A 100 -16.44 8.57 5.39
C VAL A 100 -15.26 8.89 6.29
N CYS A 101 -15.54 9.55 7.41
CA CYS A 101 -14.57 9.93 8.42
C CYS A 101 -14.95 9.37 9.80
N TYR A 102 -14.03 8.63 10.41
CA TYR A 102 -14.21 8.06 11.75
C TYR A 102 -13.00 8.33 12.64
N ILE A 103 -13.28 8.69 13.89
CA ILE A 103 -12.26 8.90 14.93
C ILE A 103 -12.24 7.73 15.92
N LYS A 104 -11.08 7.49 16.53
CA LYS A 104 -10.96 6.59 17.68
C LYS A 104 -11.68 7.22 18.87
N LEU A 105 -12.82 6.64 19.25
CA LEU A 105 -13.46 6.92 20.52
C LEU A 105 -12.67 6.15 21.57
N SER A 106 -11.85 6.86 22.33
CA SER A 106 -11.02 6.21 23.34
C SER A 106 -11.90 5.53 24.39
N SER A 107 -11.78 4.22 24.56
CA SER A 107 -11.93 3.64 25.90
C SER A 107 -10.70 4.06 26.71
N ALA A 108 -10.92 4.48 27.96
CA ALA A 108 -10.00 5.21 28.85
C ALA A 108 -8.47 5.02 28.61
N PRO A 109 -7.67 6.09 28.77
CA PRO A 109 -6.24 6.01 28.51
C PRO A 109 -5.59 4.92 29.39
N PRO A 110 -4.68 4.09 28.85
CA PRO A 110 -3.81 3.29 29.70
C PRO A 110 -3.11 4.21 30.72
N PRO A 111 -2.91 3.78 31.97
CA PRO A 111 -2.12 4.55 32.92
C PRO A 111 -0.75 4.84 32.30
N ALA A 112 -0.30 6.10 32.43
CA ALA A 112 0.97 6.55 31.90
C ALA A 112 2.10 5.61 32.34
N ALA A 113 2.73 4.93 31.38
CA ALA A 113 3.98 4.24 31.65
C ALA A 113 5.03 5.30 32.00
N ARG A 114 5.75 5.09 33.13
CA ARG A 114 6.86 5.97 33.53
C ARG A 114 7.90 6.02 32.41
N PRO A 115 8.56 7.17 32.18
CA PRO A 115 9.71 7.24 31.29
C PRO A 115 10.81 6.31 31.82
N ILE A 116 11.20 5.32 31.01
CA ILE A 116 12.45 4.57 31.25
C ILE A 116 13.60 5.47 30.75
N PRO A 117 14.64 5.73 31.56
CA PRO A 117 15.78 6.50 31.10
C PRO A 117 16.47 5.78 29.93
N SER A 118 16.69 6.53 28.85
CA SER A 118 17.44 6.07 27.68
C SER A 118 18.89 5.75 28.04
N PRO A 119 19.47 4.61 27.64
CA PRO A 119 20.90 4.42 27.69
C PRO A 119 21.59 5.34 26.66
N SER A 120 22.74 5.90 27.06
CA SER A 120 23.59 6.75 26.22
C SER A 120 24.06 6.03 24.95
N PRO A 121 24.23 6.73 23.82
CA PRO A 121 24.77 6.14 22.60
C PRO A 121 26.26 5.77 22.79
N ALA A 122 26.63 4.59 22.30
CA ALA A 122 28.01 4.17 22.19
C ALA A 122 28.76 5.00 21.13
N PRO A 123 30.08 5.21 21.27
CA PRO A 123 30.88 5.92 20.28
C PRO A 123 30.89 5.18 18.93
N PRO A 124 31.03 5.91 17.80
CA PRO A 124 31.09 5.29 16.48
C PRO A 124 32.39 4.47 16.33
N PRO A 125 32.35 3.34 15.60
CA PRO A 125 33.55 2.61 15.24
C PRO A 125 34.45 3.43 14.30
N PRO A 126 35.77 3.18 14.28
CA PRO A 126 36.69 3.86 13.36
C PRO A 126 36.35 3.54 11.91
N ALA A 127 36.58 4.53 11.04
CA ALA A 127 36.36 4.45 9.61
C ALA A 127 37.13 3.27 8.99
N ARG A 128 36.41 2.36 8.34
CA ARG A 128 37.01 1.34 7.47
C ARG A 128 37.42 1.99 6.15
N LEU A 129 38.65 1.71 5.75
CA LEU A 129 39.18 2.05 4.43
C LEU A 129 38.27 1.47 3.33
N ALA A 130 38.08 2.24 2.26
CA ALA A 130 37.26 1.88 1.12
C ALA A 130 37.73 0.56 0.49
N PRO A 131 36.81 -0.38 0.16
CA PRO A 131 37.16 -1.52 -0.68
C PRO A 131 37.51 -1.03 -2.08
N ARG A 132 38.54 -1.65 -2.66
CA ARG A 132 38.91 -1.51 -4.07
C ARG A 132 37.68 -1.77 -4.97
N PRO A 133 37.52 -1.07 -6.10
CA PRO A 133 36.47 -1.39 -7.07
C PRO A 133 36.62 -2.86 -7.50
N GLY A 134 35.65 -3.68 -7.09
CA GLY A 134 35.50 -5.03 -7.62
C GLY A 134 35.03 -4.98 -9.07
N PRO A 135 35.12 -6.10 -9.80
CA PRO A 135 34.54 -6.22 -11.13
C PRO A 135 33.04 -5.88 -11.10
N PRO A 136 32.46 -5.42 -12.22
CA PRO A 136 31.05 -5.05 -12.29
C PRO A 136 30.19 -6.21 -11.78
N ALA A 137 29.28 -5.89 -10.87
CA ALA A 137 28.33 -6.85 -10.35
C ALA A 137 27.52 -7.45 -11.52
N PRO A 138 27.23 -8.76 -11.50
CA PRO A 138 26.31 -9.35 -12.46
C PRO A 138 24.95 -8.63 -12.37
N PRO A 139 24.16 -8.63 -13.47
CA PRO A 139 22.83 -8.02 -13.46
C PRO A 139 22.01 -8.57 -12.28
N PRO A 140 21.16 -7.74 -11.66
CA PRO A 140 20.33 -8.20 -10.56
C PRO A 140 19.47 -9.38 -11.04
N PRO A 141 19.36 -10.46 -10.26
CA PRO A 141 18.48 -11.56 -10.63
C PRO A 141 17.06 -11.02 -10.79
N VAL A 142 16.38 -11.48 -11.84
CA VAL A 142 14.93 -11.25 -12.01
C VAL A 142 14.26 -11.71 -10.70
N PRO A 143 13.44 -10.86 -10.06
CA PRO A 143 12.78 -11.27 -8.81
C PRO A 143 11.93 -12.53 -9.09
N PRO A 144 11.94 -13.52 -8.18
CA PRO A 144 11.08 -14.69 -8.31
C PRO A 144 9.63 -14.26 -8.57
N ALA A 145 8.88 -14.98 -9.40
CA ALA A 145 7.49 -14.68 -9.70
C ALA A 145 6.65 -14.58 -8.42
N LEU A 146 6.97 -15.36 -7.38
CA LEU A 146 6.33 -15.23 -6.06
C LEU A 146 6.59 -13.88 -5.38
N ALA A 147 7.80 -13.31 -5.50
CA ALA A 147 8.10 -11.99 -4.96
C ALA A 147 7.41 -10.89 -5.77
N ALA A 148 7.37 -11.02 -7.10
CA ALA A 148 6.65 -10.10 -7.97
C ALA A 148 5.14 -10.12 -7.70
N LEU A 149 4.55 -11.29 -7.49
CA LEU A 149 3.14 -11.45 -7.12
C LEU A 149 2.83 -10.84 -5.75
N ARG A 150 3.75 -10.93 -4.78
CA ARG A 150 3.58 -10.29 -3.46
C ARG A 150 3.61 -8.77 -3.53
N ALA A 151 4.47 -8.20 -4.38
CA ALA A 151 4.57 -6.75 -4.57
C ALA A 151 3.51 -6.20 -5.54
N TYR A 152 2.74 -7.06 -6.20
CA TYR A 152 1.79 -6.68 -7.24
C TYR A 152 0.74 -5.65 -6.77
N PRO A 153 0.06 -5.85 -5.61
CA PRO A 153 -0.95 -4.88 -5.15
C PRO A 153 -0.35 -3.49 -4.94
N ASP A 154 0.83 -3.39 -4.31
CA ASP A 154 1.50 -2.10 -4.06
C ASP A 154 1.90 -1.41 -5.37
N ARG A 155 2.34 -2.17 -6.37
CA ARG A 155 2.71 -1.63 -7.69
C ARG A 155 1.50 -1.15 -8.47
N LEU A 156 0.39 -1.89 -8.43
CA LEU A 156 -0.85 -1.50 -9.10
C LEU A 156 -1.41 -0.23 -8.47
N ALA A 157 -1.47 -0.17 -7.13
CA ALA A 157 -1.91 1.00 -6.39
C ALA A 157 -1.06 2.24 -6.71
N ALA A 158 0.27 2.09 -6.77
CA ALA A 158 1.17 3.17 -7.16
C ALA A 158 0.92 3.66 -8.59
N ALA A 159 0.76 2.76 -9.57
CA ALA A 159 0.50 3.15 -10.95
C ALA A 159 -0.85 3.87 -11.11
N LYS A 160 -1.88 3.43 -10.38
CA LYS A 160 -3.18 4.10 -10.35
C LYS A 160 -3.10 5.49 -9.71
N MET A 161 -2.27 5.65 -8.67
CA MET A 161 -1.97 6.94 -8.05
C MET A 161 -1.25 7.87 -9.04
N ASP A 162 -0.26 7.38 -9.78
CA ASP A 162 0.44 8.16 -10.80
C ASP A 162 -0.54 8.66 -11.88
N ALA A 163 -1.51 7.82 -12.30
CA ALA A 163 -2.56 8.22 -13.24
C ALA A 163 -3.46 9.33 -12.69
N TRP A 164 -3.86 9.24 -11.41
CA TRP A 164 -4.65 10.30 -10.75
C TRP A 164 -3.89 11.62 -10.65
N MET A 165 -2.61 11.55 -10.26
CA MET A 165 -1.76 12.73 -10.13
C MET A 165 -1.53 13.39 -11.50
N ALA A 166 -1.43 12.60 -12.57
CA ALA A 166 -1.33 13.12 -13.93
C ALA A 166 -2.60 13.85 -14.39
N GLU A 167 -3.79 13.32 -14.07
CA GLU A 167 -5.07 14.02 -14.31
C GLU A 167 -5.11 15.40 -13.59
N ALA A 168 -4.61 15.45 -12.35
CA ALA A 168 -4.50 16.72 -11.61
C ALA A 168 -3.52 17.72 -12.26
N VAL A 169 -2.48 17.23 -12.93
CA VAL A 169 -1.53 18.07 -13.70
C VAL A 169 -2.20 18.60 -14.97
N VAL A 170 -2.99 17.78 -15.68
CA VAL A 170 -3.79 18.21 -16.84
C VAL A 170 -4.73 19.33 -16.44
N ALA A 171 -5.52 19.16 -15.38
CA ALA A 171 -6.44 20.18 -14.89
C ALA A 171 -5.73 21.51 -14.57
N LYS A 172 -4.53 21.46 -13.97
CA LYS A 172 -3.73 22.67 -13.72
C LYS A 172 -3.21 23.30 -15.01
N ALA A 173 -2.81 22.50 -15.99
CA ALA A 173 -2.36 23.00 -17.30
C ALA A 173 -3.51 23.68 -18.05
N GLU A 174 -4.72 23.12 -18.01
CA GLU A 174 -5.92 23.72 -18.60
C GLU A 174 -6.27 25.06 -17.94
N ILE A 175 -6.19 25.16 -16.61
CA ILE A 175 -6.37 26.42 -15.88
C ILE A 175 -5.31 27.45 -16.30
N ALA A 176 -4.05 27.03 -16.44
CA ALA A 176 -2.97 27.90 -16.88
C ALA A 176 -3.18 28.41 -18.32
N LEU A 177 -3.66 27.54 -19.22
CA LEU A 177 -4.03 27.91 -20.59
C LEU A 177 -5.19 28.91 -20.61
N ALA A 178 -6.23 28.68 -19.79
CA ALA A 178 -7.36 29.60 -19.66
C ALA A 178 -6.94 30.97 -19.10
N ALA A 179 -5.90 31.01 -18.27
CA ALA A 179 -5.32 32.22 -17.70
C ALA A 179 -4.27 32.89 -18.60
N ALA A 180 -3.92 32.29 -19.74
CA ALA A 180 -2.88 32.81 -20.62
C ALA A 180 -3.27 34.19 -21.18
N PRO A 181 -2.34 35.17 -21.20
CA PRO A 181 -2.65 36.52 -21.66
C PRO A 181 -3.01 36.52 -23.14
N VAL A 182 -4.23 36.97 -23.46
CA VAL A 182 -4.83 36.99 -24.81
C VAL A 182 -3.98 37.78 -25.85
N GLY A 183 -3.12 38.69 -25.38
CA GLY A 183 -2.20 39.47 -26.24
C GLY A 183 -0.81 38.86 -26.43
N ASP A 184 -0.52 37.70 -25.86
CA ASP A 184 0.79 37.04 -25.94
C ASP A 184 0.67 35.66 -26.60
N PRO A 185 0.88 35.56 -27.93
CA PRO A 185 0.78 34.30 -28.65
C PRO A 185 1.87 33.29 -28.23
N ALA A 186 3.00 33.74 -27.68
CA ALA A 186 4.04 32.84 -27.20
C ALA A 186 3.62 32.18 -25.88
N ALA A 187 2.99 32.92 -24.97
CA ALA A 187 2.43 32.39 -23.73
C ALA A 187 1.31 31.37 -24.00
N VAL A 188 0.39 31.68 -24.92
CA VAL A 188 -0.69 30.75 -25.33
C VAL A 188 -0.13 29.48 -25.96
N LYS A 189 0.91 29.60 -26.80
CA LYS A 189 1.59 28.45 -27.41
C LYS A 189 2.23 27.56 -26.35
N LEU A 190 2.99 28.15 -25.42
CA LEU A 190 3.62 27.40 -24.33
C LEU A 190 2.59 26.68 -23.46
N ALA A 191 1.50 27.35 -23.08
CA ALA A 191 0.45 26.74 -22.28
C ALA A 191 -0.26 25.58 -23.02
N THR A 192 -0.47 25.72 -24.34
CA THR A 192 -1.00 24.63 -25.17
C THR A 192 -0.05 23.42 -25.19
N GLU A 193 1.25 23.65 -25.36
CA GLU A 193 2.26 22.59 -25.32
C GLU A 193 2.33 21.89 -23.95
N MET A 194 2.15 22.64 -22.85
CA MET A 194 2.06 22.07 -21.50
C MET A 194 0.84 21.17 -21.31
N VAL A 195 -0.33 21.57 -21.84
CA VAL A 195 -1.54 20.72 -21.81
C VAL A 195 -1.28 19.42 -22.59
N ALA A 196 -0.77 19.50 -23.82
CA ALA A 196 -0.50 18.31 -24.63
C ALA A 196 0.52 17.36 -23.97
N ALA A 197 1.56 17.91 -23.33
CA ALA A 197 2.52 17.11 -22.58
C ALA A 197 1.88 16.44 -21.34
N ALA A 198 1.00 17.15 -20.64
CA ALA A 198 0.27 16.62 -19.49
C ALA A 198 -0.69 15.50 -19.90
N GLU A 199 -1.46 15.67 -20.98
CA GLU A 199 -2.36 14.63 -21.52
C GLU A 199 -1.59 13.37 -21.94
N THR A 200 -0.41 13.57 -22.56
CA THR A 200 0.47 12.45 -22.92
C THR A 200 0.97 11.69 -21.69
N ALA A 201 1.34 12.41 -20.63
CA ALA A 201 1.77 11.81 -19.37
C ALA A 201 0.62 11.07 -18.66
N GLU A 202 -0.60 11.63 -18.66
CA GLU A 202 -1.81 10.99 -18.13
C GLU A 202 -2.10 9.68 -18.86
N ALA A 203 -2.08 9.69 -20.20
CA ALA A 203 -2.30 8.49 -21.01
C ALA A 203 -1.25 7.41 -20.74
N ALA A 204 0.03 7.80 -20.60
CA ALA A 204 1.10 6.86 -20.30
C ALA A 204 0.95 6.24 -18.90
N ALA A 205 0.59 7.02 -17.88
CA ALA A 205 0.35 6.53 -16.52
C ALA A 205 -0.87 5.60 -16.47
N ALA A 206 -1.95 5.93 -17.18
CA ALA A 206 -3.12 5.08 -17.31
C ALA A 206 -2.81 3.75 -18.00
N GLN A 207 -2.04 3.78 -19.09
CA GLN A 207 -1.61 2.57 -19.78
C GLN A 207 -0.75 1.69 -18.88
N ALA A 208 0.17 2.27 -18.10
CA ALA A 208 0.99 1.51 -17.16
C ALA A 208 0.15 0.78 -16.10
N ALA A 209 -0.91 1.43 -15.59
CA ALA A 209 -1.84 0.79 -14.65
C ALA A 209 -2.62 -0.36 -15.31
N MET A 210 -3.12 -0.17 -16.53
CA MET A 210 -3.84 -1.21 -17.28
C MET A 210 -2.93 -2.41 -17.62
N ASP A 211 -1.68 -2.14 -18.01
CA ASP A 211 -0.69 -3.18 -18.31
C ASP A 211 -0.37 -4.03 -17.08
N LEU A 212 -0.24 -3.39 -15.90
CA LEU A 212 -0.09 -4.13 -14.64
C LEU A 212 -1.34 -4.96 -14.36
N GLU A 213 -2.53 -4.39 -14.50
CA GLU A 213 -3.79 -5.11 -14.28
C GLU A 213 -3.91 -6.38 -15.15
N GLY A 214 -3.50 -6.29 -16.41
CA GLY A 214 -3.42 -7.44 -17.33
C GLY A 214 -2.40 -8.51 -16.93
N GLN A 215 -1.39 -8.19 -16.12
CA GLN A 215 -0.34 -9.13 -15.70
C GLN A 215 -0.73 -10.00 -14.50
N ALA A 216 -1.80 -9.69 -13.78
CA ALA A 216 -2.17 -10.37 -12.53
C ALA A 216 -2.22 -11.90 -12.66
N MET A 217 -2.94 -12.38 -13.68
CA MET A 217 -3.12 -13.82 -13.92
C MET A 217 -1.80 -14.49 -14.33
N ALA A 218 -1.02 -13.85 -15.20
CA ALA A 218 0.26 -14.37 -15.65
C ALA A 218 1.26 -14.52 -14.49
N LEU A 219 1.33 -13.51 -13.60
CA LEU A 219 2.15 -13.55 -12.39
C LEU A 219 1.70 -14.66 -11.43
N ALA A 220 0.39 -14.86 -11.26
CA ALA A 220 -0.14 -15.92 -10.42
C ALA A 220 0.20 -17.32 -10.94
N VAL A 221 0.10 -17.54 -12.26
CA VAL A 221 0.49 -18.81 -12.90
C VAL A 221 1.98 -19.06 -12.73
N ALA A 222 2.82 -18.08 -13.04
CA ALA A 222 4.29 -18.21 -12.92
C ALA A 222 4.71 -18.51 -11.47
N ALA A 223 4.13 -17.82 -10.48
CA ALA A 223 4.42 -18.07 -9.06
C ALA A 223 4.02 -19.50 -8.62
N ARG A 224 2.93 -20.02 -9.16
CA ARG A 224 2.48 -21.39 -8.88
C ARG A 224 3.41 -22.43 -9.50
N GLU A 225 3.87 -22.20 -10.74
CA GLU A 225 4.83 -23.07 -11.42
C GLU A 225 6.17 -23.10 -10.67
N GLU A 226 6.69 -21.95 -10.25
CA GLU A 226 7.90 -21.88 -9.41
C GLU A 226 7.73 -22.66 -8.09
N ALA A 227 6.60 -22.50 -7.41
CA ALA A 227 6.32 -23.22 -6.17
C ALA A 227 6.25 -24.74 -6.39
N ALA A 228 5.69 -25.19 -7.53
CA ALA A 228 5.64 -26.60 -7.91
C ALA A 228 7.02 -27.16 -8.23
N SER A 229 7.88 -26.42 -8.94
CA SER A 229 9.26 -26.82 -9.23
C SER A 229 10.13 -26.88 -7.98
N ALA A 230 9.94 -25.97 -7.01
CA ALA A 230 10.64 -26.00 -5.74
C ALA A 230 10.19 -27.15 -4.82
N SER A 231 8.97 -27.65 -5.03
CA SER A 231 8.37 -28.74 -4.26
C SER A 231 8.57 -30.12 -4.89
N ALA A 232 9.16 -30.21 -6.09
CA ALA A 232 9.49 -31.49 -6.70
C ALA A 232 10.55 -32.18 -5.83
N PRO A 233 10.23 -33.31 -5.16
CA PRO A 233 11.24 -34.06 -4.44
C PRO A 233 12.30 -34.51 -5.45
N THR A 234 13.54 -34.60 -4.99
CA THR A 234 14.70 -35.17 -5.66
C THR A 234 14.48 -36.65 -6.01
N LEU A 235 13.49 -36.96 -6.86
CA LEU A 235 13.12 -38.30 -7.31
C LEU A 235 13.83 -38.72 -8.60
N LEU A 236 14.81 -37.93 -9.05
CA LEU A 236 15.61 -38.20 -10.25
C LEU A 236 17.06 -38.66 -9.96
N GLN A 237 17.37 -39.04 -8.71
CA GLN A 237 18.66 -39.64 -8.36
C GLN A 237 18.57 -41.03 -7.70
N LEU A 238 17.42 -41.69 -7.71
CA LEU A 238 17.37 -43.13 -7.45
C LEU A 238 17.66 -43.86 -8.76
N ASN A 239 18.96 -44.06 -9.02
CA ASN A 239 19.44 -45.16 -9.85
C ASN A 239 18.80 -46.47 -9.36
N LEU A 240 17.77 -46.94 -10.04
CA LEU A 240 17.26 -48.30 -9.89
C LEU A 240 17.93 -49.18 -10.94
N PRO A 241 18.93 -50.00 -10.58
CA PRO A 241 19.35 -51.10 -11.43
C PRO A 241 18.29 -52.19 -11.40
N THR A 242 17.79 -52.49 -12.61
CA THR A 242 17.55 -53.82 -13.17
C THR A 242 17.01 -54.95 -12.28
N SER A 243 15.88 -55.51 -12.72
CA SER A 243 15.37 -56.87 -12.48
C SER A 243 14.77 -57.21 -11.11
N ILE A 244 13.44 -57.31 -11.08
CA ILE A 244 12.76 -58.30 -10.24
C ILE A 244 11.96 -59.21 -11.16
N VAL A 245 12.47 -60.43 -11.32
CA VAL A 245 11.79 -61.57 -11.92
C VAL A 245 10.82 -62.12 -10.87
N LEU A 246 9.52 -62.16 -11.19
CA LEU A 246 8.51 -62.80 -10.35
C LEU A 246 8.42 -64.30 -10.70
N THR A 247 9.13 -65.15 -9.97
CA THR A 247 8.84 -66.59 -9.92
C THR A 247 7.87 -66.87 -8.78
N HIS A 248 6.67 -67.36 -9.09
CA HIS A 248 5.78 -67.98 -8.12
C HIS A 248 6.19 -69.45 -7.89
N PRO A 249 6.22 -69.90 -6.63
CA PRO A 249 5.84 -71.27 -6.32
C PRO A 249 4.76 -71.33 -5.21
N GLY A 250 3.62 -71.92 -5.56
CA GLY A 250 3.01 -73.03 -4.81
C GLY A 250 2.33 -72.80 -3.44
N ALA A 251 1.01 -73.00 -3.47
CA ALA A 251 0.21 -73.85 -2.55
C ALA A 251 0.02 -73.45 -1.08
N ILE A 252 -1.23 -73.20 -0.68
CA ILE A 252 -2.16 -74.22 -0.15
C ILE A 252 -3.54 -73.99 -0.78
#